data_AF-A0A7S2QJV7-F1
#
_entry.id   AF-A0A7S2QJV7-F1
#
_cell.length_a   1.000
_cell.length_b   1.000
_cell.length_c   1.000
_cell.angle_alpha   90.00
_cell.angle_beta   90.00
_cell.angle_gamma   90.00
#
_symmetry.space_group_name_H-M   'P 1'
#
loop_
_entity.id
_entity.type
_entity.pdbx_description
1 polymer ?
#
loop_
_entity_poly.entity_id
_entity_poly.type
_entity_poly.pdbx_seq_one_letter_code
_entity_poly.pdbx_strand_id
1 'polypeptide(L)'
;MDARLLEMIVEYASQGAHRTGTKEDDASSSWLLRRMTLAGVPRPPQVVNFDLRRREVSVATLTVYAPEGPWVIAGIPLYDRAAYTDAEGVTGVLGRGGE
;
A
#
# COMPACT_ATOMS: atom_id res chain seq x y z
N MET A 1 10.97 -0.38 -27.96
CA MET A 1 11.12 -0.91 -26.58
C MET A 1 11.59 -2.35 -26.69
N ASP A 2 12.54 -2.77 -25.87
CA ASP A 2 13.08 -4.14 -25.89
C ASP A 2 11.98 -5.16 -25.51
N ALA A 3 11.83 -6.24 -26.28
CA ALA A 3 10.84 -7.29 -26.05
C ALA A 3 11.02 -7.96 -24.67
N ARG A 4 12.26 -8.13 -24.20
CA ARG A 4 12.57 -8.70 -22.88
C ARG A 4 12.12 -7.80 -21.74
N LEU A 5 12.24 -6.48 -21.93
CA LEU A 5 11.78 -5.50 -20.95
C LEU A 5 10.25 -5.51 -20.86
N LEU A 6 9.56 -5.59 -22.00
CA LEU A 6 8.11 -5.68 -22.04
C LEU A 6 7.60 -6.94 -21.34
N GLU A 7 8.20 -8.10 -21.63
CA GLU A 7 7.87 -9.38 -20.98
C GLU A 7 8.03 -9.28 -19.46
N MET A 8 9.14 -8.71 -18.98
CA MET A 8 9.38 -8.54 -17.54
C MET A 8 8.34 -7.62 -16.87
N ILE A 9 7.97 -6.52 -17.52
CA ILE A 9 6.94 -5.61 -17.00
C ILE A 9 5.59 -6.30 -16.93
N VAL A 10 5.21 -7.05 -17.98
CA VAL A 10 3.92 -7.75 -18.04
C VAL A 10 3.87 -8.86 -16.99
N GLU A 11 4.91 -9.69 -16.88
CA GLU A 11 5.00 -10.73 -15.86
C GLU A 11 4.89 -10.16 -14.44
N TYR A 12 5.62 -9.08 -14.15
CA TYR A 12 5.57 -8.43 -12.84
C TYR A 12 4.17 -7.89 -12.56
N ALA A 13 3.63 -7.05 -13.45
CA ALA A 13 2.32 -6.42 -13.28
C ALA A 13 1.16 -7.43 -13.17
N SER A 14 1.27 -8.59 -13.81
CA SER A 14 0.24 -9.64 -13.75
C SER A 14 0.05 -10.26 -12.36
N GLN A 15 0.98 -10.03 -11.43
CA GLN A 15 0.94 -10.59 -10.08
C GLN A 15 -0.03 -9.83 -9.15
N GLY A 16 -0.49 -8.64 -9.55
CA GLY A 16 -1.51 -7.87 -8.83
C GLY A 16 -0.94 -6.64 -8.11
N ALA A 17 -1.56 -6.27 -6.99
CA ALA A 17 -1.18 -5.07 -6.25
C ALA A 17 0.03 -5.35 -5.34
N HIS A 18 1.20 -4.85 -5.73
CA HIS A 18 2.49 -5.03 -5.04
C HIS A 18 2.62 -4.21 -3.73
N ARG A 19 1.62 -4.28 -2.85
CA ARG A 19 1.66 -3.59 -1.54
C ARG A 19 2.50 -4.40 -0.56
N THR A 20 3.52 -3.79 0.04
CA THR A 20 4.48 -4.44 0.96
C THR A 20 3.81 -5.26 2.07
N GLY A 21 4.20 -6.52 2.22
CA GLY A 21 3.64 -7.45 3.20
C GLY A 21 2.27 -8.04 2.81
N THR A 22 1.88 -8.03 1.53
CA THR A 22 0.83 -8.93 1.04
C THR A 22 1.41 -10.23 0.47
N LYS A 23 0.55 -11.20 0.18
CA LYS A 23 0.90 -12.40 -0.59
C LYS A 23 1.49 -12.06 -1.98
N GLU A 24 1.06 -10.97 -2.61
CA GLU A 24 1.61 -10.51 -3.89
C GLU A 24 3.03 -9.98 -3.74
N ASP A 25 3.36 -9.32 -2.63
CA ASP A 25 4.73 -8.90 -2.30
C ASP A 25 5.66 -10.11 -2.19
N ASP A 26 5.27 -11.12 -1.42
CA ASP A 26 6.01 -12.38 -1.27
C ASP A 26 6.18 -13.13 -2.60
N ALA A 27 5.10 -13.19 -3.40
CA ALA A 27 5.12 -13.82 -4.71
C ALA A 27 6.10 -13.09 -5.65
N SER A 28 6.13 -11.77 -5.60
CA SER A 28 7.00 -10.95 -6.44
C SER A 28 8.48 -11.08 -6.05
N SER A 29 8.78 -11.15 -4.75
CA SER A 29 10.11 -11.47 -4.24
C SER A 29 10.59 -12.85 -4.72
N SER A 30 9.72 -13.87 -4.60
CA SER A 30 10.01 -15.23 -5.05
C SER A 30 10.23 -15.32 -6.56
N TRP A 31 9.43 -14.58 -7.35
CA TRP A 31 9.59 -14.47 -8.80
C TRP A 31 10.93 -13.82 -9.16
N LEU A 32 11.29 -12.71 -8.52
CA LEU A 32 12.54 -12.01 -8.78
C LEU A 32 13.76 -12.90 -8.46
N LEU A 33 13.71 -13.63 -7.35
CA LEU A 33 14.76 -14.59 -6.97
C LEU A 33 15.00 -15.65 -8.05
N ARG A 34 13.91 -16.20 -8.61
CA ARG A 34 13.99 -17.16 -9.73
C ARG A 34 14.59 -16.52 -10.98
N ARG A 35 14.17 -15.32 -11.33
CA ARG A 35 14.69 -14.59 -12.51
C ARG A 35 16.19 -14.29 -12.38
N MET A 36 16.64 -13.86 -11.19
CA MET A 36 18.07 -13.63 -10.94
C MET A 36 18.88 -14.91 -11.06
N THR A 37 18.39 -16.02 -10.50
CA THR A 37 19.02 -17.34 -10.63
C THR A 37 19.16 -17.75 -12.10
N LEU A 38 18.11 -17.62 -12.91
CA LEU A 38 18.13 -17.92 -14.35
C LEU A 38 19.06 -17.00 -15.14
N ALA A 39 19.23 -15.76 -14.71
CA ALA A 39 20.16 -14.81 -15.31
C ALA A 39 21.64 -15.10 -14.99
N GLY A 40 21.92 -16.09 -14.13
CA GLY A 40 23.29 -16.50 -13.79
C GLY A 40 24.05 -15.45 -13.00
N VAL A 41 23.37 -14.71 -12.10
CA VAL A 41 24.04 -13.70 -11.28
C VAL A 41 25.23 -14.31 -10.50
N PRO A 42 26.40 -13.64 -10.45
CA PRO A 42 27.61 -14.24 -9.89
C PRO A 42 27.53 -14.62 -8.40
N ARG A 43 26.57 -14.05 -7.67
CA ARG A 43 26.30 -14.35 -6.27
C ARG A 43 24.84 -14.74 -6.11
N PRO A 44 24.53 -15.78 -5.32
CA PRO A 44 23.14 -16.13 -5.05
C PRO A 44 22.43 -14.95 -4.36
N PRO A 45 21.23 -14.58 -4.81
CA PRO A 45 20.48 -13.53 -4.13
C PRO A 45 20.09 -14.01 -2.74
N GLN A 46 20.11 -13.10 -1.77
CA GLN A 46 19.73 -13.39 -0.39
C GLN A 46 18.37 -12.79 -0.09
N VAL A 47 17.50 -13.58 0.53
CA VAL A 47 16.24 -13.10 1.07
C VAL A 47 16.51 -12.54 2.46
N VAL A 48 16.20 -11.26 2.65
CA VAL A 48 16.31 -10.58 3.95
C VAL A 48 14.90 -10.30 4.45
N ASN A 49 14.52 -11.00 5.53
CA ASN A 49 13.24 -10.80 6.18
C ASN A 49 13.40 -9.81 7.35
N PHE A 50 12.36 -9.02 7.59
CA PHE A 50 12.28 -8.13 8.73
C PHE A 50 10.82 -8.02 9.19
N ASP A 51 10.63 -7.72 10.47
CA ASP A 51 9.29 -7.54 11.03
C ASP A 51 8.64 -6.28 10.45
N LEU A 52 7.44 -6.45 9.91
CA LEU A 52 6.63 -5.37 9.37
C LEU A 52 5.37 -5.18 10.21
N ARG A 53 5.20 -3.99 10.79
CA ARG A 53 3.91 -3.56 11.35
C ARG A 53 3.08 -2.91 10.26
N ARG A 54 2.40 -3.74 9.49
CA ARG A 54 1.51 -3.26 8.43
C ARG A 54 0.25 -2.63 9.05
N ARG A 55 -0.13 -1.46 8.55
CA ARG A 55 -1.44 -0.86 8.79
C ARG A 55 -2.32 -1.14 7.58
N GLU A 56 -3.59 -1.41 7.84
CA GLU A 56 -4.59 -1.61 6.81
C GLU A 56 -5.75 -0.67 7.10
N VAL A 57 -6.10 0.13 6.10
CA VAL A 57 -7.24 1.03 6.17
C VAL A 57 -8.51 0.19 6.03
N SER A 58 -9.27 0.08 7.12
CA SER A 58 -10.57 -0.60 7.12
C SER A 58 -11.69 0.31 6.62
N VAL A 59 -11.69 1.57 7.05
CA VAL A 59 -12.69 2.58 6.70
C VAL A 59 -11.99 3.90 6.41
N ALA A 60 -12.38 4.54 5.33
CA ALA A 60 -11.95 5.89 4.98
C ALA A 60 -13.18 6.71 4.59
N THR A 61 -13.78 7.37 5.58
CA THR A 61 -14.93 8.24 5.38
C THR A 61 -14.74 9.56 6.12
N LEU A 62 -15.39 10.60 5.62
CA LEU A 62 -15.54 11.89 6.30
C LEU A 62 -17.03 12.08 6.62
N THR A 63 -17.35 12.28 7.89
CA THR A 63 -18.70 12.64 8.34
C THR A 63 -18.74 14.11 8.72
N VAL A 64 -19.63 14.87 8.08
CA VAL A 64 -19.87 16.29 8.38
C VAL A 64 -21.24 16.43 9.03
N TYR A 65 -21.30 16.97 10.24
CA TYR A 65 -22.56 17.27 10.93
C TYR A 65 -22.97 18.71 10.64
N ALA A 66 -24.04 18.90 9.86
CA ALA A 66 -24.61 20.20 9.52
C ALA A 66 -26.04 20.33 10.08
N PRO A 67 -26.63 21.55 10.18
CA PRO A 67 -28.00 21.74 10.65
C PRO A 67 -29.05 20.92 9.90
N GLU A 68 -28.80 20.62 8.62
CA GLU A 68 -29.67 19.84 7.75
C GLU A 68 -29.51 18.32 7.93
N GLY A 69 -28.52 17.87 8.73
CA GLY A 69 -28.23 16.47 9.03
C GLY A 69 -26.77 16.06 8.72
N PRO A 70 -26.38 14.82 9.07
CA PRO A 70 -25.04 14.30 8.81
C PRO A 70 -24.84 13.92 7.34
N TRP A 71 -23.71 14.31 6.76
CA TRP A 71 -23.30 13.94 5.41
C TRP A 71 -22.08 13.01 5.50
N VAL A 72 -22.15 11.86 4.83
CA VAL A 72 -21.06 10.87 4.80
C VAL A 72 -20.45 10.83 3.42
N ILE A 73 -19.12 11.04 3.36
CA ILE A 73 -18.35 11.09 2.13
C ILE A 73 -17.33 9.95 2.16
N ALA A 74 -17.32 9.09 1.14
CA ALA A 74 -16.29 8.08 0.97
C ALA A 74 -14.96 8.74 0.54
N GLY A 75 -13.86 8.32 1.18
CA GLY A 75 -12.53 8.86 0.93
C GLY A 75 -11.53 7.79 0.52
N ILE A 76 -10.43 8.23 -0.07
CA ILE A 76 -9.22 7.43 -0.29
C ILE A 76 -8.10 8.15 0.47
N PRO A 77 -7.48 7.52 1.49
CA PRO A 77 -6.43 8.18 2.25
C PRO A 77 -5.24 8.54 1.34
N LEU A 78 -4.83 9.80 1.39
CA LEU A 78 -3.62 10.25 0.69
C LEU A 78 -2.35 9.74 1.41
N TYR A 79 -2.41 9.61 2.74
CA TYR A 79 -1.34 9.08 3.58
C TYR A 79 -1.90 8.09 4.60
N ASP A 80 -1.36 6.86 4.62
CA ASP A 80 -1.65 5.84 5.65
C ASP A 80 -0.68 5.93 6.85
N ARG A 81 -0.27 7.15 7.18
CA ARG A 81 0.74 7.39 8.23
C ARG A 81 0.18 8.30 9.29
N ALA A 82 -0.72 7.77 10.09
CA ALA A 82 -1.13 8.45 11.30
C ALA A 82 -0.73 7.61 12.50
N ALA A 83 0.32 8.05 13.22
CA ALA A 83 0.39 7.77 14.65
C ALA A 83 -0.79 8.40 15.42
N TYR A 84 -1.67 9.12 14.72
CA TYR A 84 -2.71 10.02 15.21
C TYR A 84 -4.12 9.63 14.75
N THR A 85 -4.30 8.48 14.09
CA THR A 85 -5.61 8.00 13.64
C THR A 85 -5.66 6.50 13.87
N ASP A 86 -6.52 6.09 14.80
CA ASP A 86 -6.82 4.70 15.09
C ASP A 86 -8.23 4.36 14.57
N ALA A 87 -8.81 3.27 15.06
CA ALA A 87 -10.14 2.81 14.65
C ALA A 87 -11.26 3.82 14.96
N GLU A 88 -11.06 4.73 15.91
CA GLU A 88 -12.03 5.77 16.28
C GLU A 88 -11.98 6.99 15.35
N GLY A 89 -10.96 7.05 14.48
CA GLY A 89 -10.76 8.16 13.56
C GLY A 89 -10.33 9.44 14.26
N VAL A 90 -10.69 10.59 13.69
CA VAL A 90 -10.46 11.92 14.27
C VAL A 90 -11.76 12.70 14.19
N THR A 91 -12.17 13.31 15.29
CA THR A 91 -13.36 14.18 15.36
C THR A 91 -12.95 15.59 15.77
N GLY A 92 -13.70 16.58 15.31
CA GLY A 92 -13.43 17.98 15.58
C GLY A 92 -14.38 18.92 14.85
N VAL A 93 -14.13 20.21 14.97
CA VAL A 93 -14.91 21.26 14.30
C VAL A 93 -14.09 21.79 13.13
N LEU A 94 -14.70 21.81 11.94
CA LEU A 94 -14.12 22.50 10.78
C LEU A 94 -14.33 24.01 10.98
N GLY A 95 -13.24 24.74 11.18
CA GLY A 95 -13.26 26.18 11.45
C GLY A 95 -11.87 26.80 11.30
N ARG A 96 -11.72 28.06 11.72
CA ARG A 96 -10.38 28.66 11.82
C ARG A 96 -9.59 27.88 12.87
N GLY A 97 -8.46 27.29 12.48
CA GLY A 97 -7.65 26.51 13.41
C GLY A 97 -7.03 27.38 14.49
N GLY A 98 -7.19 26.98 15.76
CA GLY A 98 -6.46 27.55 16.91
C GLY A 98 -7.15 28.70 17.66
N GLU A 99 -8.43 28.57 18.00
CA GLU A 99 -9.03 29.33 19.12
C GLU A 99 -9.18 28.44 20.36
#